data_AF-A0A429MV17-F1
#
_entry.id   AF-A0A429MV17-F1
#
_cell.length_a   1.000
_cell.length_b   1.000
_cell.length_c   1.000
_cell.angle_alpha   90.00
_cell.angle_beta   90.00
_cell.angle_gamma   90.00
#
_symmetry.space_group_name_H-M   'P 1'
#
loop_
_entity.id
_entity.type
_entity.pdbx_description
1 polymer ?
#
loop_
_entity_poly.entity_id
_entity_poly.type
_entity_poly.pdbx_seq_one_letter_code
_entity_poly.pdbx_strand_id
1 'polypeptide(L)'
;GVIDWSTAHIDDPAIDFAGHVTLFGEESLKTLIIEYEKLGGKVWNKLYEQTLERAAASPLMYGLFALETQNESLIVGAKAQLGVI
;
A
#
# COMPACT_ATOMS: atom_id res chain seq x y z
N GLY A 1 4.92 -0.58 -18.83
CA GLY A 1 5.18 0.77 -18.29
C GLY A 1 4.28 0.99 -17.08
N VAL A 2 4.54 2.03 -16.29
CA VAL A 2 3.70 2.45 -15.14
C VAL A 2 3.02 3.78 -15.50
N ILE A 3 1.76 3.93 -15.13
CA ILE A 3 0.90 5.10 -15.44
C ILE A 3 0.29 5.67 -14.15
N ASP A 4 -0.44 6.79 -14.24
CA ASP A 4 -1.08 7.48 -13.12
C ASP A 4 -0.10 7.92 -12.02
N TRP A 5 0.85 8.78 -12.40
CA TRP A 5 1.92 9.29 -11.53
C TRP A 5 1.48 10.42 -10.59
N SER A 6 0.18 10.64 -10.40
CA SER A 6 -0.36 11.75 -9.60
C SER A 6 0.08 11.71 -8.14
N THR A 7 0.41 10.53 -7.62
CA THR A 7 0.87 10.28 -6.25
C THR A 7 2.39 10.09 -6.14
N ALA A 8 3.17 10.35 -7.18
CA ALA A 8 4.61 10.14 -7.15
C ALA A 8 5.33 11.10 -6.19
N HIS A 9 6.14 10.57 -5.27
CA HIS A 9 6.94 11.34 -4.30
C HIS A 9 8.17 10.55 -3.83
N ILE A 10 9.11 11.22 -3.14
CA ILE A 10 10.26 10.55 -2.49
C ILE A 10 9.84 10.18 -1.08
N ASP A 11 9.67 8.89 -0.80
CA ASP A 11 9.23 8.39 0.51
C ASP A 11 9.61 6.90 0.70
N ASP A 12 9.00 6.26 1.70
CA ASP A 12 9.11 4.85 2.06
C ASP A 12 8.77 3.91 0.88
N PRO A 13 9.74 3.12 0.38
CA PRO A 13 9.50 2.16 -0.70
C PRO A 13 8.40 1.14 -0.41
N ALA A 14 8.14 0.79 0.86
CA ALA A 14 7.12 -0.20 1.22
C ALA A 14 5.71 0.17 0.73
N ILE A 15 5.46 1.45 0.44
CA ILE A 15 4.21 1.94 -0.17
C ILE A 15 3.94 1.23 -1.51
N ASP A 16 4.97 1.10 -2.36
CA ASP A 16 4.84 0.49 -3.69
C ASP A 16 4.67 -1.04 -3.63
N PHE A 17 5.13 -1.68 -2.54
CA PHE A 17 4.96 -3.12 -2.33
C PHE A 17 3.58 -3.47 -1.72
N ALA A 18 2.93 -2.52 -1.03
CA ALA A 18 1.67 -2.76 -0.32
C ALA A 18 0.52 -3.16 -1.28
N GLY A 19 0.46 -2.55 -2.47
CA GLY A 19 -0.48 -2.93 -3.51
C GLY A 19 -0.26 -4.36 -4.01
N HIS A 20 1.00 -4.77 -4.15
CA HIS A 20 1.37 -6.11 -4.61
C HIS A 20 0.91 -7.20 -3.63
N VAL A 21 1.19 -7.04 -2.33
CA VAL A 21 0.78 -8.04 -1.34
C VAL A 21 -0.74 -8.14 -1.20
N THR A 22 -1.45 -7.01 -1.32
CA THR A 22 -2.92 -6.98 -1.27
C THR A 22 -3.54 -7.81 -2.40
N LEU A 23 -2.90 -7.86 -3.58
CA LEU A 23 -3.42 -8.58 -4.75
C LEU A 23 -2.89 -10.00 -4.88
N PHE A 24 -1.63 -10.25 -4.52
CA PHE A 24 -0.92 -11.50 -4.82
C PHE A 24 -0.50 -12.30 -3.59
N GLY A 25 -0.70 -11.76 -2.38
CA GLY A 25 -0.40 -12.43 -1.12
C GLY A 25 1.08 -12.46 -0.73
N GLU A 26 1.32 -12.96 0.48
CA GLU A 26 2.62 -12.87 1.18
C GLU A 26 3.75 -13.64 0.49
N GLU A 27 3.47 -14.81 -0.09
CA GLU A 27 4.49 -15.60 -0.81
C GLU A 27 4.97 -14.88 -2.08
N SER A 28 4.06 -14.18 -2.77
CA SER A 28 4.42 -13.35 -3.92
C SER A 28 5.23 -12.13 -3.48
N LEU A 29 4.89 -11.52 -2.34
CA LEU A 29 5.66 -10.41 -1.77
C LEU A 29 7.11 -10.84 -1.44
N LYS A 30 7.30 -12.02 -0.83
CA LYS A 30 8.66 -12.54 -0.54
C LYS A 30 9.48 -12.69 -1.82
N THR A 31 8.88 -13.27 -2.87
CA THR A 31 9.52 -13.40 -4.18
C THR A 31 9.89 -12.04 -4.76
N LEU A 32 8.98 -11.06 -4.70
CA LEU A 32 9.22 -9.71 -5.17
C LEU A 32 10.39 -9.04 -4.45
N ILE A 33 10.45 -9.12 -3.12
CA ILE A 33 11.54 -8.55 -2.32
C ILE A 33 12.89 -9.19 -2.69
N ILE A 34 12.93 -10.51 -2.87
CA ILE A 34 14.14 -11.24 -3.27
C ILE A 34 14.62 -10.78 -4.64
N GLU A 35 13.74 -10.69 -5.64
CA GLU A 35 14.12 -10.24 -6.98
C GLU A 35 14.51 -8.75 -7.01
N TYR A 36 13.84 -7.92 -6.21
CA TYR A 36 14.19 -6.51 -6.04
C TYR A 36 15.61 -6.34 -5.46
N GLU A 37 15.96 -7.10 -4.42
CA GLU A 37 17.30 -7.09 -3.82
C GLU A 37 18.36 -7.59 -4.81
N LYS A 38 18.09 -8.69 -5.52
CA LYS A 38 19.00 -9.24 -6.55
C LYS A 38 19.36 -8.24 -7.64
N LEU A 39 18.44 -7.32 -7.97
CA LEU A 39 18.61 -6.28 -8.97
C LEU A 39 19.18 -4.96 -8.39
N GLY A 40 19.63 -4.97 -7.14
CA GLY A 40 20.28 -3.83 -6.47
C GLY A 40 19.34 -2.92 -5.69
N GLY A 41 18.07 -3.31 -5.53
CA GLY A 41 17.12 -2.63 -4.68
C GLY A 41 17.52 -2.68 -3.21
N LYS A 42 17.36 -1.56 -2.50
CA LYS A 42 17.72 -1.49 -1.08
C LYS A 42 16.63 -2.14 -0.23
N VAL A 43 17.00 -3.15 0.55
CA VAL A 43 16.11 -3.85 1.50
C VAL A 43 16.66 -3.77 2.93
N TRP A 44 15.82 -4.11 3.90
CA TRP A 44 16.18 -4.20 5.32
C TRP A 44 15.39 -5.33 5.99
N ASN A 45 15.84 -5.76 7.18
CA ASN A 45 15.30 -6.91 7.91
C ASN A 45 13.80 -6.84 8.24
N LYS A 46 13.15 -5.68 8.07
CA LYS A 46 11.74 -5.45 8.38
C LYS A 46 10.90 -4.96 7.21
N LEU A 47 11.45 -4.95 5.99
CA LEU A 47 10.71 -4.48 4.80
C LEU A 47 9.45 -5.32 4.57
N TYR A 48 9.53 -6.63 4.77
CA TYR A 48 8.38 -7.53 4.65
C TYR A 48 7.28 -7.15 5.64
N GLU A 49 7.57 -7.15 6.94
CA GLU A 49 6.58 -6.81 7.97
C GLU A 49 6.04 -5.39 7.79
N GLN A 50 6.91 -4.43 7.46
CA GLN A 50 6.51 -3.05 7.19
C GLN A 50 5.56 -2.96 5.99
N THR A 51 5.77 -3.75 4.94
CA THR A 51 4.84 -3.82 3.81
C THR A 51 3.48 -4.37 4.23
N LEU A 52 3.44 -5.38 5.10
CA LEU A 52 2.17 -5.91 5.63
C LEU A 52 1.43 -4.85 6.44
N GLU A 53 2.13 -4.12 7.31
CA GLU A 53 1.54 -3.03 8.09
C GLU A 53 1.05 -1.88 7.19
N ARG A 54 1.79 -1.54 6.12
CA ARG A 54 1.37 -0.54 5.12
C ARG A 54 0.09 -0.97 4.41
N ALA A 55 -0.01 -2.24 4.01
CA ALA A 55 -1.21 -2.78 3.37
C ALA A 55 -2.41 -2.78 4.34
N ALA A 56 -2.20 -3.20 5.59
CA ALA A 56 -3.23 -3.20 6.63
C ALA A 56 -3.73 -1.78 6.97
N ALA A 57 -2.85 -0.77 6.89
CA ALA A 57 -3.19 0.62 7.13
C ALA A 57 -3.84 1.35 5.94
N SER A 58 -4.01 0.68 4.79
CA SER A 58 -4.61 1.29 3.58
C SER A 58 -5.98 1.96 3.77
N PRO A 59 -6.87 1.50 4.69
CA PRO A 59 -8.14 2.20 4.94
C PRO A 59 -7.98 3.64 5.45
N LEU A 60 -6.85 3.98 6.08
CA LEU A 60 -6.57 5.35 6.52
C LEU A 60 -6.42 6.30 5.33
N MET A 61 -5.67 5.89 4.30
CA MET A 61 -5.47 6.68 3.09
C MET A 61 -6.77 6.79 2.29
N TYR A 62 -7.53 5.70 2.20
CA TYR A 62 -8.84 5.70 1.56
C TYR A 62 -9.82 6.64 2.28
N GLY A 63 -9.81 6.66 3.62
CA GLY A 63 -10.59 7.60 4.42
C GLY A 63 -10.20 9.06 4.18
N LEU A 64 -8.90 9.37 4.11
CA LEU A 64 -8.43 10.72 3.79
C LEU A 64 -8.91 11.16 2.41
N PHE A 65 -8.74 10.31 1.39
CA PHE A 65 -9.22 10.58 0.03
C PHE A 65 -10.74 10.79 -0.03
N ALA A 66 -11.50 9.98 0.71
CA ALA A 66 -12.95 10.12 0.80
C ALA A 66 -13.37 11.48 1.40
N LEU A 67 -12.65 11.95 2.42
CA LEU A 67 -12.89 13.27 3.03
C LEU A 67 -12.52 14.42 2.09
N GLU A 68 -11.37 14.33 1.42
CA GLU A 68 -10.90 15.36 0.48
C GLU A 68 -11.86 15.53 -0.71
N THR A 69 -12.41 14.41 -1.21
CA THR A 69 -13.37 14.42 -2.32
C THR A 69 -14.80 14.74 -1.91
N GLN A 70 -15.10 14.76 -0.60
CA GLN A 70 -16.45 14.92 -0.04
C GLN A 70 -17.48 13.94 -0.64
N ASN A 71 -17.03 12.77 -1.08
CA ASN A 71 -17.88 11.79 -1.74
C ASN A 71 -18.51 10.86 -0.69
N GLU A 72 -19.82 10.99 -0.49
CA GLU A 72 -20.56 10.21 0.53
C GLU A 72 -20.39 8.70 0.37
N SER A 73 -20.37 8.19 -0.87
CA SER A 73 -20.18 6.76 -1.14
C SER A 73 -18.80 6.28 -0.68
N LEU A 74 -17.75 7.07 -0.95
CA LEU A 74 -16.40 6.76 -0.50
C LEU A 74 -16.29 6.86 1.02
N ILE A 75 -16.96 7.84 1.65
CA ILE A 75 -16.97 8.00 3.11
C ILE A 75 -17.62 6.78 3.79
N VAL A 76 -18.74 6.30 3.26
CA VAL A 76 -19.39 5.08 3.75
C VAL A 76 -18.47 3.86 3.60
N GLY A 77 -17.83 3.72 2.43
CA GLY A 77 -16.85 2.66 2.19
C GLY A 77 -15.68 2.70 3.18
N ALA A 78 -15.13 3.90 3.43
CA ALA A 78 -14.02 4.07 4.36
C ALA A 78 -14.41 3.74 5.81
N LYS A 79 -15.59 4.18 6.27
CA LYS A 79 -16.10 3.81 7.60
C LYS A 79 -16.23 2.31 7.78
N ALA A 80 -16.69 1.60 6.74
CA ALA A 80 -16.78 0.15 6.77
C ALA A 80 -15.41 -0.52 6.90
N GLN A 81 -14.42 -0.08 6.12
CA GLN A 81 -13.06 -0.63 6.20
C GLN A 81 -12.35 -0.29 7.52
N LEU A 82 -12.66 0.86 8.13
CA LEU A 82 -12.13 1.28 9.43
C LEU A 82 -12.84 0.65 10.64
N GLY A 83 -13.96 -0.07 10.44
CA GLY A 83 -14.69 -0.72 11.52
C GLY A 83 -15.45 0.23 12.45
N VAL A 84 -15.84 1.41 11.96
CA VAL A 84 -16.53 2.47 12.73
C VAL A 84 -17.96 2.71 12.25
N ILE A 85 -18.62 1.62 11.82
CA ILE A 85 -20.01 1.63 11.34
C ILE A 85 -20.98 1.68 12.52
#